data_AF-A0A0K0G3Z4-F1
#
_entry.id   AF-A0A0K0G3Z4-F1
#
_cell.length_a   1.000
_cell.length_b   1.000
_cell.length_c   1.000
_cell.angle_alpha   90.00
_cell.angle_beta   90.00
_cell.angle_gamma   90.00
#
_symmetry.space_group_name_H-M   'P 1'
#
loop_
_entity.id
_entity.type
_entity.pdbx_description
1 polymer ?
#
loop_
_entity_poly.entity_id
_entity_poly.type
_entity_poly.pdbx_seq_one_letter_code
_entity_poly.pdbx_strand_id
1 'polypeptide(L)'
;MLSAKNSIFTIDSLPRDVLLIILKKLEKDDIYNIRLTAKYLNFFVVANYEYLPRPKAIEIKISSCYRENESFKRVRFSCNCVDKSIEILEDVIIRGNNQIRFPRIERYLREVDLTDVETIEISTLGDSIVFDILSPYIRNGGAIENLTITVNRCPSFLSFSNFIQKIRYVKVLTFSKLCFPNQEIPSDYVFPMIDKMTNLHITECSCTNFVNNKMILDIFDKNEDLTDLAILSKCTDFKDELVEKIKERESECKGNEGNHDKYVLCLPEKCISKFYEEYTKYFIDDFSEIHHRNGAFNEILCVGRYCDQCHAHSIITLSFLKCSVFYDPSCDALI
;
A
#
# COMPACT_ATOMS: atom_id res chain seq x y z
N MET A 1 -71.76 12.37 5.63
CA MET A 1 -70.46 12.89 6.12
C MET A 1 -69.53 11.72 6.39
N LEU A 2 -68.63 11.42 5.46
CA LEU A 2 -67.57 10.43 5.67
C LEU A 2 -66.44 11.14 6.42
N SER A 3 -66.29 10.84 7.70
CA SER A 3 -65.14 11.25 8.51
C SER A 3 -63.91 10.51 7.99
N ALA A 4 -63.06 11.21 7.22
CA ALA A 4 -61.74 10.71 6.87
C ALA A 4 -60.92 10.66 8.17
N LYS A 5 -60.75 9.45 8.72
CA LYS A 5 -59.74 9.21 9.76
C LYS A 5 -58.38 9.51 9.15
N ASN A 6 -57.84 10.68 9.43
CA ASN A 6 -56.43 10.99 9.19
C ASN A 6 -55.61 10.07 10.10
N SER A 7 -55.27 8.88 9.60
CA SER A 7 -54.29 8.02 10.22
C SER A 7 -52.94 8.71 10.11
N ILE A 8 -52.48 9.33 11.19
CA ILE A 8 -51.12 9.84 11.29
C ILE A 8 -50.21 8.63 11.32
N PHE A 9 -49.58 8.35 10.19
CA PHE A 9 -48.59 7.30 10.08
C PHE A 9 -47.26 7.84 10.61
N THR A 10 -46.81 7.34 11.75
CA THR A 10 -45.57 7.81 12.38
C THR A 10 -44.39 7.01 11.84
N ILE A 11 -43.26 7.66 11.57
CA ILE A 11 -42.11 7.02 10.92
C ILE A 11 -41.47 5.89 11.77
N ASP A 12 -41.62 5.97 13.09
CA ASP A 12 -41.22 4.96 14.07
C ASP A 12 -42.11 3.71 14.06
N SER A 13 -43.27 3.77 13.40
CA SER A 13 -44.14 2.60 13.16
C SER A 13 -43.72 1.76 11.96
N LEU A 14 -42.74 2.23 11.16
CA LEU A 14 -42.21 1.46 10.04
C LEU A 14 -41.40 0.25 10.53
N PRO A 15 -41.53 -0.92 9.86
CA PRO A 15 -40.59 -2.01 10.07
C PRO A 15 -39.16 -1.55 9.80
N ARG A 16 -38.21 -2.05 10.61
CA ARG A 16 -36.79 -1.71 10.52
C ARG A 16 -36.23 -1.85 9.11
N ASP A 17 -36.58 -2.92 8.41
CA ASP A 17 -36.06 -3.19 7.07
C ASP A 17 -36.58 -2.17 6.04
N VAL A 18 -37.82 -1.72 6.19
CA VAL A 18 -38.41 -0.69 5.33
C VAL A 18 -37.71 0.64 5.55
N LEU A 19 -37.49 1.03 6.81
CA LEU A 19 -36.76 2.25 7.13
C LEU A 19 -35.32 2.21 6.59
N LEU A 20 -34.64 1.06 6.68
CA LEU A 20 -33.30 0.89 6.13
C LEU A 20 -33.29 1.00 4.60
N ILE A 21 -34.28 0.43 3.91
CA ILE A 21 -34.43 0.56 2.45
C ILE A 21 -34.64 2.02 2.06
N ILE A 22 -35.47 2.77 2.80
CA ILE A 22 -35.68 4.20 2.56
C ILE A 22 -34.34 4.95 2.71
N LEU A 23 -33.64 4.77 3.84
CA LEU A 23 -32.38 5.47 4.09
C LEU A 23 -31.29 5.13 3.07
N LYS A 24 -31.27 3.91 2.52
CA LYS A 24 -30.34 3.51 1.45
C LYS A 24 -30.55 4.24 0.12
N LYS A 25 -31.73 4.85 -0.07
CA LYS A 25 -32.07 5.61 -1.29
C LYS A 25 -31.78 7.10 -1.16
N LEU A 26 -31.41 7.57 0.03
CA LEU A 26 -31.17 8.98 0.28
C LEU A 26 -29.72 9.36 0.05
N GLU A 27 -29.51 10.63 -0.26
CA GLU A 27 -28.19 11.21 -0.28
C GLU A 27 -27.65 11.38 1.14
N LYS A 28 -26.33 11.49 1.25
CA LYS A 28 -25.65 11.56 2.55
C LYS A 28 -26.11 12.75 3.39
N ASP A 29 -26.33 13.90 2.77
CA ASP A 29 -26.75 15.11 3.45
C ASP A 29 -28.18 14.98 3.99
N ASP A 30 -29.06 14.28 3.26
CA ASP A 30 -30.40 13.93 3.74
C ASP A 30 -30.34 12.98 4.94
N ILE A 31 -29.48 11.95 4.88
CA ILE A 31 -29.26 11.04 6.01
C ILE A 31 -28.76 11.82 7.23
N TYR A 32 -27.85 12.78 7.04
CA TYR A 32 -27.39 13.66 8.10
C TYR A 32 -28.53 14.50 8.69
N ASN A 33 -29.33 15.14 7.83
CA ASN A 33 -30.48 15.95 8.26
C ASN A 33 -31.51 15.11 9.01
N ILE A 34 -31.79 13.89 8.57
CA ILE A 34 -32.70 12.94 9.25
C ILE A 34 -32.26 12.67 10.68
N ARG A 35 -30.95 12.52 10.94
CA ARG A 35 -30.45 12.34 12.31
C ARG A 35 -30.79 13.51 13.22
N LEU A 36 -30.84 14.71 12.67
CA LEU A 36 -31.14 15.92 13.44
C LEU A 36 -32.63 16.07 13.77
N THR A 37 -33.52 15.34 13.09
CA THR A 37 -34.96 15.47 13.27
C THR A 37 -35.50 14.80 14.53
N ALA A 38 -34.98 13.63 14.92
CA ALA A 38 -35.49 12.88 16.08
C ALA A 38 -34.43 11.95 16.70
N LYS A 39 -34.52 11.75 18.02
CA LYS A 39 -33.62 10.83 18.75
C LYS A 39 -33.66 9.40 18.20
N TYR A 40 -34.86 8.87 17.93
CA TYR A 40 -35.04 7.54 17.35
C TYR A 40 -34.29 7.40 16.02
N LEU A 41 -34.48 8.36 15.10
CA LEU A 41 -33.83 8.36 13.79
C LEU A 41 -32.31 8.49 13.91
N ASN A 42 -31.81 9.32 14.83
CA ASN A 42 -30.38 9.38 15.10
C ASN A 42 -29.82 8.02 15.56
N PHE A 43 -30.46 7.38 16.56
CA PHE A 43 -30.02 6.07 17.03
C PHE A 43 -30.12 5.01 15.92
N PHE A 44 -31.18 5.03 15.12
CA PHE A 44 -31.38 4.12 14.01
C PHE A 44 -30.27 4.27 12.97
N VAL A 45 -29.98 5.49 12.52
CA VAL A 45 -28.92 5.76 11.54
C VAL A 45 -27.56 5.34 12.08
N VAL A 46 -27.23 5.70 13.33
CA VAL A 46 -25.94 5.32 13.95
C VAL A 46 -25.79 3.80 14.07
N ALA A 47 -26.87 3.09 14.43
CA ALA A 47 -26.85 1.63 14.58
C ALA A 47 -26.79 0.86 13.24
N ASN A 48 -27.09 1.52 12.11
CA ASN A 48 -27.13 0.89 10.80
C ASN A 48 -26.15 1.55 9.80
N TYR A 49 -25.21 2.37 10.28
CA TYR A 49 -24.36 3.21 9.43
C TYR A 49 -23.57 2.42 8.38
N GLU A 50 -23.14 1.20 8.72
CA GLU A 50 -22.42 0.29 7.83
C GLU A 50 -23.21 -0.15 6.59
N TYR A 51 -24.54 -0.07 6.63
CA TYR A 51 -25.43 -0.42 5.53
C TYR A 51 -25.91 0.80 4.72
N LEU A 52 -25.55 2.00 5.14
CA LEU A 52 -25.98 3.24 4.49
C LEU A 52 -24.95 3.70 3.45
N PRO A 53 -25.34 4.54 2.47
CA PRO A 53 -24.41 5.18 1.57
C PRO A 53 -23.32 5.93 2.35
N ARG A 54 -22.06 5.63 2.06
CA ARG A 54 -20.88 6.25 2.68
C ARG A 54 -20.08 6.97 1.60
N PRO A 55 -19.47 8.12 1.93
CA PRO A 55 -18.52 8.77 1.02
C PRO A 55 -17.36 7.82 0.72
N LYS A 56 -17.00 7.71 -0.55
CA LYS A 56 -15.83 6.96 -0.99
C LYS A 56 -14.56 7.71 -0.60
N ALA A 57 -13.67 7.04 0.11
CA ALA A 57 -12.35 7.57 0.41
C ALA A 57 -11.49 7.55 -0.86
N ILE A 58 -10.88 8.70 -1.17
CA ILE A 58 -9.92 8.87 -2.26
C ILE A 58 -8.52 8.64 -1.69
N GLU A 59 -8.18 9.37 -0.63
CA GLU A 59 -6.86 9.33 -0.01
C GLU A 59 -6.99 9.16 1.50
N ILE A 60 -6.14 8.31 2.09
CA ILE A 60 -6.01 8.12 3.53
C ILE A 60 -4.56 8.26 3.91
N LYS A 61 -4.27 9.12 4.88
CA LYS A 61 -2.95 9.18 5.52
C LYS A 61 -3.09 8.91 7.00
N ILE A 62 -2.33 7.97 7.51
CA ILE A 62 -2.28 7.71 8.95
C ILE A 62 -0.83 7.59 9.39
N SER A 63 -0.50 8.26 10.48
CA SER A 63 0.84 8.18 11.06
C SER A 63 0.80 8.10 12.57
N SER A 64 1.68 7.28 13.14
CA SER A 64 1.92 7.23 14.58
C SER A 64 3.37 7.55 14.89
N CYS A 65 3.57 8.27 15.99
CA CYS A 65 4.88 8.48 16.57
C CYS A 65 4.81 8.09 18.05
N TYR A 66 5.71 7.20 18.46
CA TYR A 66 5.89 6.82 19.84
C TYR A 66 7.38 6.84 20.20
N ARG A 67 7.69 7.47 21.32
CA ARG A 67 9.01 7.45 21.94
C ARG A 67 8.90 6.71 23.27
N GLU A 68 9.87 5.86 23.62
CA GLU A 68 9.81 4.98 24.81
C GLU A 68 9.53 5.71 26.14
N ASN A 69 9.84 7.01 26.22
CA ASN A 69 9.63 7.84 27.41
C ASN A 69 8.30 8.63 27.42
N GLU A 70 7.44 8.44 26.42
CA GLU A 70 6.16 9.14 26.33
C GLU A 70 5.04 8.36 27.03
N SER A 71 4.25 9.06 27.84
CA SER A 71 3.09 8.49 28.54
C SER A 71 1.83 8.43 27.67
N PHE A 72 1.93 8.82 26.41
CA PHE A 72 0.81 8.83 25.47
C PHE A 72 1.26 8.32 24.10
N LYS A 73 0.31 7.81 23.33
CA LYS A 73 0.47 7.54 21.90
C LYS A 73 -0.26 8.61 21.12
N ARG A 74 0.39 9.09 20.05
CA ARG A 74 -0.17 10.08 19.14
C ARG A 74 -0.40 9.46 17.77
N VAL A 75 -1.61 9.62 17.26
CA VAL A 75 -1.95 9.26 15.88
C VAL A 75 -2.49 10.50 15.17
N ARG A 76 -1.89 10.80 14.01
CA ARG A 76 -2.43 11.75 13.04
C ARG A 76 -3.12 10.94 11.94
N PHE A 77 -4.34 11.31 11.61
CA PHE A 77 -5.15 10.71 10.57
C PHE A 77 -5.70 11.80 9.66
N SER A 78 -5.66 11.59 8.36
CA SER A 78 -6.38 12.40 7.39
C SER A 78 -7.07 11.50 6.38
N CYS A 79 -8.22 11.95 5.91
CA CYS A 79 -8.98 11.27 4.88
C CYS A 79 -9.62 12.30 3.95
N ASN A 80 -9.39 12.14 2.67
CA ASN A 80 -9.99 12.94 1.61
C ASN A 80 -11.06 12.11 0.91
N CYS A 81 -12.27 12.64 0.86
CA CYS A 81 -13.40 12.17 0.08
C CYS A 81 -13.77 13.27 -0.93
N VAL A 82 -14.58 12.94 -1.94
CA VAL A 82 -14.99 13.86 -3.02
C VAL A 82 -15.40 15.26 -2.50
N ASP A 83 -16.22 15.32 -1.45
CA ASP A 83 -16.78 16.58 -0.95
C ASP A 83 -16.26 16.99 0.43
N LYS A 84 -15.30 16.24 1.00
CA LYS A 84 -14.88 16.44 2.38
C LYS A 84 -13.46 15.97 2.61
N SER A 85 -12.65 16.85 3.18
CA SER A 85 -11.40 16.49 3.82
C SER A 85 -11.56 16.47 5.34
N ILE A 86 -10.87 15.57 6.00
CA ILE A 86 -10.75 15.58 7.45
C ILE A 86 -9.30 15.39 7.87
N GLU A 87 -8.91 16.10 8.92
CA GLU A 87 -7.68 15.87 9.67
C GLU A 87 -8.02 15.69 11.15
N ILE A 88 -7.40 14.70 11.79
CA ILE A 88 -7.57 14.37 13.20
C ILE A 88 -6.19 14.16 13.79
N LEU A 89 -5.93 14.85 14.89
CA LEU A 89 -4.86 14.52 15.82
C LEU A 89 -5.50 13.97 17.09
N GLU A 90 -5.15 12.74 17.46
CA GLU A 90 -5.68 12.08 18.65
C GLU A 90 -4.53 11.52 19.51
N ASP A 91 -4.48 12.00 20.76
CA ASP A 91 -3.52 11.58 21.77
C ASP A 91 -4.23 10.70 22.80
N VAL A 92 -3.66 9.53 23.10
CA VAL A 92 -4.23 8.56 24.05
C VAL A 92 -3.20 8.24 25.12
N ILE A 93 -3.55 8.49 26.38
CA ILE A 93 -2.69 8.20 27.53
C ILE A 93 -2.58 6.69 27.72
N ILE A 94 -1.36 6.19 27.86
CA ILE A 94 -1.06 4.79 28.16
C ILE A 94 -1.34 4.57 29.65
N ARG A 95 -2.42 3.84 29.96
CA ARG A 95 -2.80 3.51 31.35
C ARG A 95 -2.90 1.99 31.52
N GLY A 96 -1.85 1.40 32.11
CA GLY A 96 -1.79 -0.04 32.38
C GLY A 96 -1.87 -0.89 31.11
N ASN A 97 -2.43 -2.10 31.22
CA ASN A 97 -2.55 -3.06 30.12
C ASN A 97 -3.85 -2.91 29.31
N ASN A 98 -4.50 -1.74 29.34
CA ASN A 98 -5.74 -1.54 28.61
C ASN A 98 -5.49 -1.49 27.10
N GLN A 99 -6.44 -2.02 26.34
CA GLN A 99 -6.44 -1.89 24.89
C GLN A 99 -6.49 -0.40 24.51
N ILE A 100 -5.46 0.07 23.80
CA ILE A 100 -5.39 1.45 23.31
C ILE A 100 -6.35 1.57 22.12
N ARG A 101 -7.23 2.58 22.16
CA ARG A 101 -8.23 2.85 21.12
C ARG A 101 -8.23 4.31 20.73
N PHE A 102 -8.58 4.59 19.48
CA PHE A 102 -8.62 5.93 18.91
C PHE A 102 -10.05 6.24 18.45
N PRO A 103 -10.97 6.51 19.39
CA PRO A 103 -12.40 6.54 19.13
C PRO A 103 -12.80 7.58 18.08
N ARG A 104 -12.08 8.71 17.94
CA ARG A 104 -12.40 9.68 16.89
C ARG A 104 -12.03 9.10 15.53
N ILE A 105 -10.82 8.57 15.39
CA ILE A 105 -10.35 7.96 14.13
C ILE A 105 -11.23 6.74 13.76
N GLU A 106 -11.47 5.83 14.70
CA GLU A 106 -12.34 4.65 14.52
C GLU A 106 -13.78 5.01 14.14
N ARG A 107 -14.31 6.11 14.66
CA ARG A 107 -15.63 6.61 14.24
C ARG A 107 -15.59 7.03 12.77
N TYR A 108 -14.58 7.79 12.36
CA TYR A 108 -14.48 8.23 10.97
C TYR A 108 -14.22 7.09 9.99
N LEU A 109 -13.40 6.11 10.34
CA LEU A 109 -13.17 4.93 9.50
C LEU A 109 -14.45 4.11 9.27
N ARG A 110 -15.38 4.09 10.24
CA ARG A 110 -16.71 3.49 10.05
C ARG A 110 -17.60 4.30 9.11
N GLU A 111 -17.39 5.62 9.08
CA GLU A 111 -18.23 6.53 8.33
C GLU A 111 -17.86 6.65 6.83
N VAL A 112 -16.73 6.08 6.40
CA VAL A 112 -16.24 6.15 5.02
C VAL A 112 -16.25 4.78 4.35
N ASP A 113 -16.40 4.76 3.02
CA ASP A 113 -16.21 3.55 2.21
C ASP A 113 -14.75 3.41 1.80
N LEU A 114 -14.15 2.27 2.15
CA LEU A 114 -12.75 1.91 1.96
C LEU A 114 -12.56 0.78 0.92
N THR A 115 -13.59 0.48 0.13
CA THR A 115 -13.57 -0.69 -0.77
C THR A 115 -12.53 -0.54 -1.90
N ASP A 116 -12.41 0.65 -2.48
CA ASP A 116 -11.47 0.95 -3.58
C ASP A 116 -10.82 2.32 -3.33
N VAL A 117 -9.81 2.37 -2.47
CA VAL A 117 -9.12 3.61 -2.11
C VAL A 117 -8.02 3.89 -3.13
N GLU A 118 -7.94 5.12 -3.64
CA GLU A 118 -6.90 5.48 -4.61
C GLU A 118 -5.53 5.51 -3.93
N THR A 119 -5.40 6.20 -2.80
CA THR A 119 -4.11 6.34 -2.11
C THR A 119 -4.21 6.03 -0.63
N ILE A 120 -3.33 5.17 -0.14
CA ILE A 120 -3.11 4.95 1.30
C ILE A 120 -1.65 5.20 1.63
N GLU A 121 -1.41 6.15 2.54
CA GLU A 121 -0.10 6.47 3.08
C GLU A 121 -0.06 6.13 4.58
N ILE A 122 0.87 5.29 4.98
CA ILE A 122 1.06 4.86 6.36
C ILE A 122 2.48 5.21 6.78
N SER A 123 2.63 5.82 7.95
CA SER A 123 3.95 6.07 8.54
C SER A 123 3.98 5.71 10.01
N THR A 124 4.89 4.83 10.42
CA THR A 124 5.09 4.51 11.84
C THR A 124 6.49 4.86 12.30
N LEU A 125 6.58 5.37 13.53
CA LEU A 125 7.81 5.54 14.27
C LEU A 125 7.65 4.95 15.66
N GLY A 126 8.38 3.87 15.95
CA GLY A 126 8.43 3.24 17.27
C GLY A 126 7.16 2.47 17.67
N ASP A 127 6.22 2.27 16.75
CA ASP A 127 4.92 1.63 17.04
C ASP A 127 4.34 0.90 15.81
N SER A 128 3.31 0.10 16.04
CA SER A 128 2.56 -0.66 15.03
C SER A 128 1.06 -0.31 15.01
N ILE A 129 0.61 0.56 15.91
CA ILE A 129 -0.80 0.81 16.20
C ILE A 129 -1.64 1.23 14.98
N VAL A 130 -1.06 1.92 13.99
CA VAL A 130 -1.81 2.33 12.79
C VAL A 130 -2.28 1.13 11.97
N PHE A 131 -1.52 0.03 11.94
CA PHE A 131 -1.93 -1.20 11.27
C PHE A 131 -3.12 -1.82 12.01
N ASP A 132 -3.08 -1.83 13.34
CA ASP A 132 -4.18 -2.34 14.17
C ASP A 132 -5.43 -1.46 14.08
N ILE A 133 -5.28 -0.14 13.92
CA ILE A 133 -6.39 0.80 13.69
C ILE A 133 -7.03 0.54 12.32
N LEU A 134 -6.24 0.42 11.25
CA LEU A 134 -6.77 0.30 9.89
C LEU A 134 -7.30 -1.10 9.57
N SER A 135 -6.62 -2.15 10.05
CA SER A 135 -6.89 -3.53 9.65
C SER A 135 -8.38 -3.93 9.78
N PRO A 136 -9.11 -3.60 10.86
CA PRO A 136 -10.54 -3.94 10.98
C PRO A 136 -11.44 -3.32 9.91
N TYR A 137 -11.03 -2.22 9.27
CA TYR A 137 -11.86 -1.46 8.33
C TYR A 137 -11.51 -1.73 6.86
N ILE A 138 -10.30 -2.22 6.59
CA ILE A 138 -9.93 -2.71 5.26
C ILE A 138 -10.55 -4.09 5.03
N ARG A 139 -11.29 -4.23 3.93
CA ARG A 139 -11.90 -5.49 3.53
C ARG A 139 -10.84 -6.45 3.01
N ASN A 140 -11.01 -7.73 3.32
CA ASN A 140 -10.21 -8.79 2.70
C ASN A 140 -10.44 -8.79 1.19
N GLY A 141 -9.37 -8.83 0.41
CA GLY A 141 -9.42 -8.73 -1.04
C GLY A 141 -9.54 -7.29 -1.57
N GLY A 142 -9.30 -6.29 -0.72
CA GLY A 142 -9.36 -4.88 -1.10
C GLY A 142 -8.39 -4.52 -2.22
N ALA A 143 -8.77 -3.50 -2.99
CA ALA A 143 -7.95 -2.90 -4.03
C ALA A 143 -7.50 -1.50 -3.63
N ILE A 144 -6.22 -1.21 -3.83
CA ILE A 144 -5.61 0.11 -3.58
C ILE A 144 -4.82 0.49 -4.82
N GLU A 145 -4.94 1.72 -5.33
CA GLU A 145 -4.10 2.11 -6.47
C GLU A 145 -2.66 2.35 -6.01
N ASN A 146 -2.46 3.21 -5.02
CA ASN A 146 -1.15 3.60 -4.50
C ASN A 146 -1.08 3.30 -3.00
N LEU A 147 -0.23 2.35 -2.61
CA LEU A 147 0.04 2.02 -1.21
C LEU A 147 1.47 2.41 -0.86
N THR A 148 1.62 3.39 0.02
CA THR A 148 2.91 3.81 0.57
C THR A 148 2.96 3.50 2.06
N ILE A 149 3.96 2.74 2.51
CA ILE A 149 4.17 2.43 3.93
C ILE A 149 5.61 2.75 4.31
N THR A 150 5.76 3.64 5.28
CA THR A 150 7.03 3.93 5.94
C THR A 150 7.01 3.32 7.34
N VAL A 151 7.97 2.45 7.65
CA VAL A 151 7.97 1.70 8.92
C VAL A 151 9.28 1.88 9.65
N ASN A 152 9.36 2.80 10.60
CA ASN A 152 10.59 3.04 11.35
C ASN A 152 10.49 2.45 12.77
N ARG A 153 11.36 1.49 13.11
CA ARG A 153 11.41 0.81 14.42
C ARG A 153 10.06 0.22 14.87
N CYS A 154 9.37 -0.46 13.97
CA CYS A 154 8.09 -1.07 14.32
C CYS A 154 8.32 -2.34 15.17
N PRO A 155 7.72 -2.42 16.36
CA PRO A 155 7.94 -3.52 17.29
C PRO A 155 7.11 -4.79 16.97
N SER A 156 6.28 -4.76 15.91
CA SER A 156 5.37 -5.87 15.58
C SER A 156 5.30 -6.07 14.07
N PHE A 157 6.03 -7.07 13.57
CA PHE A 157 5.87 -7.54 12.20
C PHE A 157 4.47 -8.14 11.98
N LEU A 158 3.90 -8.78 13.00
CA LEU A 158 2.60 -9.42 12.93
C LEU A 158 1.48 -8.43 12.61
N SER A 159 1.46 -7.26 13.26
CA SER A 159 0.45 -6.22 13.00
C SER A 159 0.52 -5.71 11.55
N PHE A 160 1.74 -5.46 11.06
CA PHE A 160 1.99 -5.11 9.66
C PHE A 160 1.49 -6.22 8.72
N SER A 161 1.89 -7.48 8.98
CA SER A 161 1.50 -8.62 8.16
C SER A 161 -0.01 -8.81 8.10
N ASN A 162 -0.70 -8.73 9.25
CA ASN A 162 -2.16 -8.82 9.33
C ASN A 162 -2.88 -7.73 8.53
N PHE A 163 -2.28 -6.56 8.37
CA PHE A 163 -2.80 -5.51 7.50
C PHE A 163 -2.53 -5.83 6.02
N ILE A 164 -1.27 -6.11 5.67
CA ILE A 164 -0.86 -6.41 4.29
C ILE A 164 -1.62 -7.59 3.70
N GLN A 165 -1.85 -8.65 4.48
CA GLN A 165 -2.53 -9.87 4.04
C GLN A 165 -4.00 -9.65 3.60
N LYS A 166 -4.59 -8.49 3.92
CA LYS A 166 -5.96 -8.16 3.50
C LYS A 166 -6.04 -7.55 2.11
N ILE A 167 -4.92 -7.06 1.58
CA ILE A 167 -4.86 -6.27 0.36
C ILE A 167 -4.48 -7.21 -0.78
N ARG A 168 -5.38 -7.41 -1.75
CA ARG A 168 -5.13 -8.36 -2.86
C ARG A 168 -4.64 -7.67 -4.12
N TYR A 169 -5.02 -6.41 -4.31
CA TYR A 169 -4.67 -5.67 -5.51
C TYR A 169 -4.01 -4.35 -5.14
N VAL A 170 -2.79 -4.15 -5.61
CA VAL A 170 -2.05 -2.89 -5.50
C VAL A 170 -1.42 -2.59 -6.85
N LYS A 171 -1.61 -1.38 -7.38
CA LYS A 171 -0.97 -0.96 -8.64
C LYS A 171 0.45 -0.46 -8.41
N VAL A 172 0.61 0.44 -7.43
CA VAL A 172 1.91 1.01 -7.03
C VAL A 172 2.14 0.70 -5.56
N LEU A 173 3.14 -0.12 -5.26
CA LEU A 173 3.54 -0.45 -3.90
C LEU A 173 4.87 0.20 -3.55
N THR A 174 4.86 1.06 -2.53
CA THR A 174 6.08 1.68 -2.00
C THR A 174 6.24 1.34 -0.52
N PHE A 175 7.31 0.64 -0.20
CA PHE A 175 7.78 0.44 1.15
C PHE A 175 9.07 1.23 1.39
N SER A 176 8.97 2.22 2.26
CA SER A 176 10.08 3.11 2.60
C SER A 176 10.63 2.74 3.97
N LYS A 177 11.92 2.40 4.02
CA LYS A 177 12.68 2.15 5.26
C LYS A 177 12.03 1.08 6.15
N LEU A 178 11.62 -0.08 5.63
CA LEU A 178 11.05 -1.15 6.46
C LEU A 178 12.02 -1.57 7.58
N CYS A 179 11.65 -1.28 8.81
CA CYS A 179 12.49 -1.46 9.99
C CYS A 179 11.69 -2.13 11.10
N PHE A 180 11.93 -3.43 11.27
CA PHE A 180 11.36 -4.30 12.31
C PHE A 180 12.48 -4.85 13.21
N PRO A 181 13.07 -4.01 14.08
CA PRO A 181 14.23 -4.41 14.87
C PRO A 181 13.89 -5.59 15.79
N ASN A 182 14.77 -6.60 15.82
CA ASN A 182 14.63 -7.80 16.64
C ASN A 182 13.33 -8.60 16.42
N GLN A 183 12.69 -8.47 15.25
CA GLN A 183 11.54 -9.27 14.87
C GLN A 183 11.97 -10.42 13.98
N GLU A 184 11.43 -11.61 14.22
CA GLU A 184 11.58 -12.75 13.31
C GLU A 184 10.57 -12.61 12.17
N ILE A 185 11.09 -12.51 10.94
CA ILE A 185 10.30 -12.50 9.71
C ILE A 185 10.46 -13.88 9.06
N PRO A 186 9.36 -14.59 8.72
CA PRO A 186 9.46 -15.87 8.03
C PRO A 186 10.23 -15.73 6.72
N SER A 187 11.21 -16.62 6.49
CA SER A 187 12.06 -16.59 5.29
C SER A 187 11.30 -16.89 4.00
N ASP A 188 10.11 -17.49 4.11
CA ASP A 188 9.20 -17.84 3.02
C ASP A 188 7.96 -16.92 2.95
N TYR A 189 8.00 -15.78 3.65
CA TYR A 189 6.92 -14.80 3.62
C TYR A 189 6.68 -14.28 2.19
N VAL A 190 5.43 -14.27 1.76
CA VAL A 190 5.00 -13.83 0.42
C VAL A 190 3.85 -12.82 0.51
N PHE A 191 3.77 -11.92 -0.46
CA PHE A 191 2.62 -11.02 -0.54
C PHE A 191 1.38 -11.72 -1.12
N PRO A 192 0.19 -11.31 -0.64
CA PRO A 192 -1.08 -11.70 -1.25
C PRO A 192 -1.39 -10.94 -2.56
N MET A 193 -0.57 -9.94 -2.92
CA MET A 193 -0.84 -8.97 -3.99
C MET A 193 -0.56 -9.59 -5.36
N ILE A 194 -1.57 -9.62 -6.23
CA ILE A 194 -1.49 -10.26 -7.55
C ILE A 194 -2.17 -9.40 -8.64
N ASP A 195 -1.80 -9.65 -9.89
CA ASP A 195 -2.53 -9.32 -11.13
C ASP A 195 -2.62 -7.85 -11.55
N LYS A 196 -2.13 -6.88 -10.77
CA LYS A 196 -2.32 -5.44 -11.07
C LYS A 196 -1.13 -4.52 -10.80
N MET A 197 -0.04 -5.06 -10.27
CA MET A 197 1.10 -4.24 -9.87
C MET A 197 1.90 -3.81 -11.10
N THR A 198 2.10 -2.51 -11.25
CA THR A 198 2.95 -1.91 -12.28
C THR A 198 4.28 -1.41 -11.71
N ASN A 199 4.29 -1.05 -10.42
CA ASN A 199 5.47 -0.52 -9.75
C ASN A 199 5.64 -1.15 -8.36
N LEU A 200 6.85 -1.63 -8.09
CA LEU A 200 7.27 -2.15 -6.80
C LEU A 200 8.52 -1.41 -6.33
N HIS A 201 8.40 -0.67 -5.23
CA HIS A 201 9.55 -0.06 -4.56
C HIS A 201 9.63 -0.58 -3.13
N ILE A 202 10.72 -1.25 -2.78
CA ILE A 202 11.02 -1.72 -1.43
C ILE A 202 12.38 -1.19 -1.01
N THR A 203 12.42 -0.47 0.09
CA THR A 203 13.64 -0.13 0.83
C THR A 203 13.54 -0.71 2.23
N GLU A 204 14.43 -1.62 2.60
CA GLU A 204 14.51 -2.13 3.97
C GLU A 204 15.66 -1.50 4.76
N CYS A 205 15.50 -1.45 6.07
CA CYS A 205 16.57 -1.04 6.97
C CYS A 205 17.60 -2.16 7.11
N SER A 206 18.85 -1.80 7.43
CA SER A 206 19.93 -2.77 7.66
C SER A 206 19.63 -3.75 8.81
N CYS A 207 18.77 -3.38 9.76
CA CYS A 207 18.35 -4.26 10.86
C CYS A 207 17.17 -5.19 10.51
N THR A 208 16.75 -5.26 9.24
CA THR A 208 15.59 -6.04 8.79
C THR A 208 15.96 -6.89 7.58
N ASN A 209 15.51 -8.15 7.58
CA ASN A 209 15.66 -9.09 6.46
C ASN A 209 14.25 -9.49 6.01
N PHE A 210 13.56 -8.57 5.34
CA PHE A 210 12.16 -8.77 4.97
C PHE A 210 12.02 -9.33 3.56
N VAL A 211 12.83 -8.81 2.63
CA VAL A 211 12.87 -9.28 1.25
C VAL A 211 13.51 -10.66 1.21
N ASN A 212 12.90 -11.57 0.46
CA ASN A 212 13.44 -12.90 0.17
C ASN A 212 13.23 -13.24 -1.31
N ASN A 213 13.95 -14.26 -1.79
CA ASN A 213 13.92 -14.64 -3.20
C ASN A 213 12.50 -14.99 -3.68
N LYS A 214 11.85 -15.90 -2.96
CA LYS A 214 10.50 -16.38 -3.29
C LYS A 214 9.49 -15.25 -3.41
N MET A 215 9.51 -14.28 -2.50
CA MET A 215 8.63 -13.12 -2.53
C MET A 215 8.77 -12.33 -3.83
N ILE A 216 9.99 -11.97 -4.23
CA ILE A 216 10.22 -11.10 -5.39
C ILE A 216 9.82 -11.81 -6.68
N LEU A 217 10.23 -13.07 -6.83
CA LEU A 217 9.89 -13.85 -8.02
C LEU A 217 8.39 -14.12 -8.11
N ASP A 218 7.73 -14.45 -7.00
CA ASP A 218 6.28 -14.63 -6.97
C ASP A 218 5.53 -13.34 -7.37
N ILE A 219 5.98 -12.18 -6.87
CA ILE A 219 5.36 -10.90 -7.25
C ILE A 219 5.55 -10.64 -8.73
N PHE A 220 6.77 -10.84 -9.25
CA PHE A 220 7.04 -10.68 -10.67
C PHE A 220 6.12 -11.59 -11.48
N ASP A 221 6.17 -12.89 -11.26
CA ASP A 221 5.40 -13.90 -11.99
C ASP A 221 3.89 -13.67 -11.95
N LYS A 222 3.35 -13.15 -10.85
CA LYS A 222 1.90 -12.91 -10.68
C LYS A 222 1.45 -11.53 -11.17
N ASN A 223 2.33 -10.67 -11.66
CA ASN A 223 1.99 -9.35 -12.18
C ASN A 223 2.68 -9.14 -13.53
N GLU A 224 1.96 -9.39 -14.62
CA GLU A 224 2.49 -9.28 -16.00
C GLU A 224 2.91 -7.84 -16.31
N ASP A 225 2.12 -6.85 -15.86
CA ASP A 225 2.35 -5.41 -16.08
C ASP A 225 3.45 -4.80 -15.18
N LEU A 226 4.13 -5.59 -14.34
CA LEU A 226 5.16 -5.08 -13.43
C LEU A 226 6.45 -4.77 -14.17
N THR A 227 6.67 -3.50 -14.47
CA THR A 227 7.81 -3.03 -15.29
C THR A 227 8.81 -2.21 -14.50
N ASP A 228 8.41 -1.58 -13.40
CA ASP A 228 9.28 -0.76 -12.55
C ASP A 228 9.49 -1.40 -11.18
N LEU A 229 10.72 -1.85 -10.93
CA LEU A 229 11.14 -2.51 -9.70
C LEU A 229 12.32 -1.77 -9.09
N ALA A 230 12.19 -1.33 -7.84
CA ALA A 230 13.28 -0.81 -7.04
C ALA A 230 13.37 -1.62 -5.74
N ILE A 231 14.37 -2.49 -5.61
CA ILE A 231 14.51 -3.38 -4.46
C ILE A 231 15.86 -3.12 -3.80
N LEU A 232 15.81 -2.35 -2.71
CA LEU A 232 16.95 -1.89 -1.95
C LEU A 232 17.01 -2.68 -0.65
N SER A 233 17.62 -3.86 -0.76
CA SER A 233 17.68 -4.89 0.28
C SER A 233 19.05 -5.54 0.39
N LYS A 234 19.36 -6.08 1.57
CA LYS A 234 20.52 -6.96 1.76
C LYS A 234 20.38 -8.29 1.01
N CYS A 235 19.16 -8.77 0.86
CA CYS A 235 18.87 -9.94 0.03
C CYS A 235 19.05 -9.58 -1.43
N THR A 236 19.84 -10.37 -2.13
CA THR A 236 20.17 -10.13 -3.54
C THR A 236 20.14 -11.41 -4.37
N ASP A 237 19.73 -12.51 -3.77
CA ASP A 237 19.87 -13.84 -4.36
C ASP A 237 18.83 -14.08 -5.47
N PHE A 238 17.85 -13.19 -5.59
CA PHE A 238 16.85 -13.17 -6.65
C PHE A 238 17.32 -12.47 -7.93
N LYS A 239 18.43 -11.71 -7.89
CA LYS A 239 18.77 -10.76 -8.95
C LYS A 239 18.94 -11.43 -10.31
N ASP A 240 19.73 -12.50 -10.36
CA ASP A 240 20.06 -13.19 -11.61
C ASP A 240 18.81 -13.83 -12.22
N GLU A 241 18.00 -14.52 -11.40
CA GLU A 241 16.76 -15.16 -11.84
C GLU A 241 15.72 -14.13 -12.28
N LEU A 242 15.61 -12.99 -11.59
CA LEU A 242 14.73 -11.89 -11.99
C LEU A 242 15.15 -11.29 -13.34
N VAL A 243 16.45 -11.09 -13.57
CA VAL A 243 16.96 -10.58 -14.86
C VAL A 243 16.64 -11.55 -16.00
N GLU A 244 16.85 -12.85 -15.81
CA GLU A 244 16.48 -13.84 -16.82
C GLU A 244 14.97 -13.86 -17.08
N LYS A 245 14.13 -13.81 -16.04
CA LYS A 245 12.67 -13.71 -16.22
C LYS A 245 12.23 -12.45 -16.96
N ILE A 246 12.88 -11.31 -16.73
CA ILE A 246 12.62 -10.08 -17.50
C ILE A 246 12.98 -10.30 -18.98
N LYS A 247 14.14 -10.90 -19.26
CA LYS A 247 14.54 -11.22 -20.64
C LYS A 247 13.55 -12.17 -21.31
N GLU A 248 13.09 -13.19 -20.60
CA GLU A 248 12.09 -14.14 -21.08
C GLU A 248 10.80 -13.42 -21.47
N ARG A 249 10.24 -12.57 -20.59
CA ARG A 249 9.05 -11.76 -20.92
C ARG A 249 9.24 -10.89 -22.14
N GLU A 250 10.37 -10.18 -22.20
CA GLU A 250 10.69 -9.34 -23.34
C GLU A 250 10.86 -10.14 -24.63
N SER A 251 11.31 -11.40 -24.54
CA SER A 251 11.44 -12.32 -25.67
C SER A 251 10.11 -12.75 -26.26
N GLU A 252 9.02 -12.76 -25.47
CA GLU A 252 7.69 -13.21 -25.84
C GLU A 252 6.89 -12.18 -26.65
N CYS A 253 7.29 -11.96 -27.91
CA CYS A 253 6.47 -11.22 -28.86
C CYS A 253 5.40 -12.13 -29.48
N LYS A 254 4.12 -11.72 -29.42
CA LYS A 254 3.00 -12.36 -30.13
C LYS A 254 2.54 -11.51 -31.33
N GLY A 255 3.41 -10.68 -31.89
CA GLY A 255 3.09 -9.74 -32.97
C GLY A 255 2.29 -8.51 -32.52
N ASN A 256 2.20 -8.24 -31.22
CA ASN A 256 1.58 -7.05 -30.64
C ASN A 256 2.68 -6.15 -30.06
N GLU A 257 2.65 -4.85 -30.40
CA GLU A 257 3.58 -3.85 -29.85
C GLU A 257 3.48 -3.73 -28.32
N GLY A 258 2.30 -4.00 -27.75
CA GLY A 258 2.06 -3.95 -26.30
C GLY A 258 2.76 -5.03 -25.47
N ASN A 259 3.58 -5.88 -26.08
CA ASN A 259 4.37 -6.90 -25.39
C ASN A 259 5.82 -6.45 -25.10
N HIS A 260 6.23 -5.27 -25.57
CA HIS A 260 7.56 -4.74 -25.33
C HIS A 260 7.46 -3.54 -24.41
N ASP A 261 7.79 -3.77 -23.15
CA ASP A 261 7.72 -2.77 -22.12
C ASP A 261 9.09 -2.13 -21.89
N LYS A 262 9.06 -1.04 -21.11
CA LYS A 262 10.28 -0.43 -20.60
C LYS A 262 10.48 -0.92 -19.18
N TYR A 263 11.32 -1.93 -19.01
CA TYR A 263 11.66 -2.44 -17.70
C TYR A 263 12.71 -1.54 -17.04
N VAL A 264 12.48 -1.24 -15.76
CA VAL A 264 13.42 -0.53 -14.90
C VAL A 264 13.64 -1.38 -13.66
N LEU A 265 14.89 -1.79 -13.43
CA LEU A 265 15.30 -2.56 -12.26
C LEU A 265 16.38 -1.80 -11.49
N CYS A 266 16.02 -1.29 -10.32
CA CYS A 266 16.90 -0.60 -9.40
C CYS A 266 17.32 -1.52 -8.24
N LEU A 267 18.62 -1.71 -8.05
CA LEU A 267 19.20 -2.63 -7.07
C LEU A 267 20.36 -1.98 -6.30
N PRO A 268 20.71 -2.45 -5.09
CA PRO A 268 21.86 -1.94 -4.38
C PRO A 268 23.15 -2.42 -5.03
N GLU A 269 24.12 -1.50 -5.16
CA GLU A 269 25.46 -1.76 -5.67
C GLU A 269 26.29 -2.53 -4.63
N LYS A 270 26.81 -3.70 -5.00
CA LYS A 270 27.69 -4.52 -4.12
C LYS A 270 29.17 -4.20 -4.28
N CYS A 271 29.62 -3.91 -5.51
CA CYS A 271 31.04 -3.67 -5.79
C CYS A 271 31.22 -2.83 -7.07
N ILE A 272 31.81 -1.64 -6.92
CA ILE A 272 32.00 -0.64 -7.99
C ILE A 272 32.91 -1.18 -9.12
N SER A 273 33.81 -2.12 -8.85
CA SER A 273 34.92 -2.43 -9.76
C SER A 273 34.60 -3.40 -10.90
N LYS A 274 33.43 -4.03 -10.93
CA LYS A 274 33.07 -5.04 -11.96
C LYS A 274 31.65 -4.97 -12.47
N PHE A 275 30.91 -3.91 -12.16
CA PHE A 275 29.49 -3.79 -12.50
C PHE A 275 29.23 -4.06 -14.00
N TYR A 276 29.91 -3.33 -14.88
CA TYR A 276 29.72 -3.49 -16.32
C TYR A 276 30.00 -4.92 -16.79
N GLU A 277 31.09 -5.56 -16.33
CA GLU A 277 31.43 -6.94 -16.70
C GLU A 277 30.41 -7.95 -16.17
N GLU A 278 29.93 -7.75 -14.93
CA GLU A 278 29.00 -8.65 -14.26
C GLU A 278 27.64 -8.70 -14.97
N TYR A 279 27.13 -7.56 -15.43
CA TYR A 279 25.78 -7.50 -15.98
C TYR A 279 25.72 -7.50 -17.51
N THR A 280 26.75 -7.01 -18.20
CA THR A 280 26.78 -7.07 -19.67
C THR A 280 26.66 -8.51 -20.16
N LYS A 281 27.27 -9.48 -19.43
CA LYS A 281 27.24 -10.91 -19.78
C LYS A 281 25.81 -11.48 -19.95
N TYR A 282 24.80 -10.91 -19.30
CA TYR A 282 23.41 -11.37 -19.40
C TYR A 282 22.75 -10.99 -20.73
N PHE A 283 23.32 -10.03 -21.47
CA PHE A 283 22.67 -9.40 -22.62
C PHE A 283 23.47 -9.46 -23.94
N ILE A 284 24.70 -10.00 -23.93
CA ILE A 284 25.61 -10.01 -25.11
C ILE A 284 24.96 -10.65 -26.34
N ASP A 285 24.20 -11.73 -26.16
CA ASP A 285 23.67 -12.50 -27.27
C ASP A 285 22.28 -12.03 -27.75
N ASP A 286 21.54 -11.30 -26.90
CA ASP A 286 20.11 -11.03 -27.10
C ASP A 286 19.79 -9.55 -27.42
N PHE A 287 20.74 -8.63 -27.22
CA PHE A 287 20.51 -7.18 -27.32
C PHE A 287 21.53 -6.51 -28.24
N SER A 288 21.03 -5.62 -29.11
CA SER A 288 21.83 -4.93 -30.14
C SER A 288 22.44 -3.62 -29.65
N GLU A 289 21.86 -3.03 -28.60
CA GLU A 289 22.26 -1.74 -28.06
C GLU A 289 22.59 -1.88 -26.59
N ILE A 290 23.80 -1.46 -26.19
CA ILE A 290 24.24 -1.48 -24.79
C ILE A 290 24.82 -0.11 -24.47
N HIS A 291 24.22 0.58 -23.51
CA HIS A 291 24.63 1.90 -23.05
C HIS A 291 24.95 1.85 -21.57
N HIS A 292 26.17 2.26 -21.21
CA HIS A 292 26.59 2.38 -19.82
C HIS A 292 26.77 3.85 -19.45
N ARG A 293 26.20 4.23 -18.31
CA ARG A 293 26.33 5.58 -17.74
C ARG A 293 26.69 5.49 -16.27
N ASN A 294 27.83 6.05 -15.91
CA ASN A 294 28.20 6.25 -14.50
C ASN A 294 27.65 7.60 -14.02
N GLY A 295 26.72 7.55 -13.08
CA GLY A 295 26.13 8.70 -12.42
C GLY A 295 26.77 8.99 -11.06
N ALA A 296 26.46 10.16 -10.49
CA ALA A 296 26.94 10.52 -9.15
C ALA A 296 26.42 9.56 -8.07
N PHE A 297 25.20 9.04 -8.24
CA PHE A 297 24.48 8.26 -7.23
C PHE A 297 24.18 6.82 -7.65
N ASN A 298 24.38 6.49 -8.93
CA ASN A 298 24.10 5.18 -9.49
C ASN A 298 24.97 4.87 -10.70
N GLU A 299 25.14 3.59 -10.99
CA GLU A 299 25.62 3.09 -12.28
C GLU A 299 24.43 2.55 -13.06
N ILE A 300 24.29 2.96 -14.33
CA ILE A 300 23.14 2.61 -15.16
C ILE A 300 23.63 1.83 -16.37
N LEU A 301 23.04 0.67 -16.61
CA LEU A 301 23.17 -0.11 -17.83
C LEU A 301 21.79 -0.15 -18.51
N CYS A 302 21.69 0.45 -19.68
CA CYS A 302 20.51 0.32 -20.54
C CYS A 302 20.86 -0.66 -21.67
N VAL A 303 20.03 -1.68 -21.85
CA VAL A 303 20.13 -2.58 -23.00
C VAL A 303 18.86 -2.47 -23.83
N GLY A 304 19.04 -2.40 -25.15
CA GLY A 304 17.97 -2.21 -26.12
C GLY A 304 18.01 -3.29 -27.19
N ARG A 305 16.83 -3.76 -27.60
CA ARG A 305 16.69 -4.64 -28.77
C ARG A 305 15.52 -4.19 -29.63
N TYR A 306 15.65 -4.46 -30.91
CA TYR A 306 14.57 -4.29 -31.87
C TYR A 306 13.85 -5.61 -32.08
N CYS A 307 12.51 -5.60 -31.99
CA CYS A 307 11.71 -6.80 -32.25
C CYS A 307 11.40 -6.91 -33.74
N ASP A 308 11.88 -7.97 -34.39
CA ASP A 308 11.63 -8.20 -35.82
C ASP A 308 10.16 -8.49 -36.15
N GLN A 309 9.37 -8.94 -35.17
CA GLN A 309 7.97 -9.35 -35.40
C GLN A 309 6.98 -8.18 -35.37
N CYS A 310 7.14 -7.27 -34.42
CA CYS A 310 6.22 -6.14 -34.23
C CYS A 310 6.88 -4.78 -34.45
N HIS A 311 8.18 -4.75 -34.78
CA HIS A 311 8.93 -3.52 -35.03
C HIS A 311 9.04 -2.56 -33.82
N ALA A 312 8.69 -3.03 -32.62
CA ALA A 312 8.85 -2.28 -31.39
C ALA A 312 10.28 -2.34 -30.85
N HIS A 313 10.67 -1.29 -30.12
CA HIS A 313 11.95 -1.21 -29.43
C HIS A 313 11.75 -1.47 -27.94
N SER A 314 12.41 -2.51 -27.45
CA SER A 314 12.39 -2.94 -26.06
C SER A 314 13.62 -2.40 -25.35
N ILE A 315 13.43 -1.96 -24.10
CA ILE A 315 14.51 -1.40 -23.29
C ILE A 315 14.43 -1.97 -21.87
N ILE A 316 15.53 -2.57 -21.43
CA ILE A 316 15.74 -2.93 -20.03
C ILE A 316 16.78 -1.98 -19.44
N THR A 317 16.39 -1.26 -18.39
CA THR A 317 17.27 -0.36 -17.65
C THR A 317 17.61 -0.97 -16.30
N LEU A 318 18.87 -1.32 -16.09
CA LEU A 318 19.39 -1.71 -14.80
C LEU A 318 20.09 -0.51 -14.14
N SER A 319 19.67 -0.14 -12.93
CA SER A 319 20.24 0.97 -12.17
C SER A 319 20.75 0.48 -10.82
N PHE A 320 22.06 0.56 -10.61
CA PHE A 320 22.70 0.13 -9.38
C PHE A 320 23.04 1.32 -8.53
N LEU A 321 22.42 1.35 -7.37
CA LEU A 321 22.35 2.48 -6.48
C LEU A 321 23.51 2.40 -5.47
N LYS A 322 24.37 3.42 -5.47
CA LYS A 322 25.63 3.43 -4.70
C LYS A 322 25.33 3.38 -3.20
N CYS A 323 25.98 2.47 -2.47
CA CYS A 323 25.72 2.23 -1.04
C CYS A 323 25.72 3.49 -0.15
N SER A 324 26.54 4.50 -0.50
CA SER A 324 26.64 5.77 0.22
C SER A 324 25.34 6.59 0.26
N VAL A 325 24.39 6.29 -0.62
CA VAL A 325 23.10 6.98 -0.73
C VAL A 325 22.00 6.30 0.09
N PHE A 326 22.18 5.03 0.45
CA PHE A 326 21.13 4.18 1.07
C PHE A 326 21.37 3.84 2.53
N TYR A 327 22.63 3.77 2.94
CA TYR A 327 22.96 3.43 4.31
C TYR A 327 22.76 4.64 5.21
N ASP A 328 21.52 4.82 5.67
CA ASP A 328 21.32 5.24 7.05
C ASP A 328 21.74 4.04 7.94
N PRO A 329 22.96 4.03 8.51
CA PRO A 329 23.57 2.81 9.03
C PRO A 329 22.89 2.31 10.30
N SER A 330 22.12 3.15 10.97
CA SER A 330 21.52 2.83 12.26
C SER A 330 20.01 2.93 12.16
N CYS A 331 19.34 2.03 12.90
CA CYS A 331 17.95 2.27 13.24
C CYS A 331 17.83 3.59 14.07
N ASP A 332 18.95 4.26 14.46
CA ASP A 332 19.11 5.44 15.35
C ASP A 332 19.18 6.83 14.71
N ALA A 333 19.33 7.01 13.39
CA ALA A 333 19.60 8.35 12.86
C ALA A 333 18.39 9.30 12.74
N LEU A 334 17.30 9.07 13.47
CA LEU A 334 16.14 9.97 13.55
C LEU A 334 15.62 10.07 14.99
N ILE A 335 16.48 10.48 15.93
CA ILE A 335 16.09 10.96 17.28
C ILE A 335 15.93 12.48 17.26
#